data_AF-A0A431LE81-F1
#
_entry.id   AF-A0A431LE81-F1
#
_cell.length_a   1.000
_cell.length_b   1.000
_cell.length_c   1.000
_cell.angle_alpha   90.00
_cell.angle_beta   90.00
_cell.angle_gamma   90.00
#
_symmetry.space_group_name_H-M   'P 1'
#
loop_
_entity.id
_entity.type
_entity.pdbx_description
1 polymer ?
#
loop_
_entity_poly.entity_id
_entity_poly.type
_entity_poly.pdbx_seq_one_letter_code
_entity_poly.pdbx_strand_id
1 'polypeptide(L)'
;MVTNKRTPKILIGDLLVKSGLIELADLADAIPISTKTGLPVGRVLVGSGFLTDEKLQSALRAQSLIRDNFLTVDMAIKALQALATTGASLDDALSNLGWRSEYYELTNRLGQLLKDSGLVNGDTIDEALQTCFSTGLPLGRILVLKGIISDSVANAAVSSQILVRDKKINRDQAVAALKSAAERHTSIEESLDFHGFLQQKTAKTVRLGELLMMAEMVSDIDLLSSVEKGLVDDIPIGQVLVDARLITQATLDQALQMQAMVNTFEITPKQGAEVVKMLRLHDIPIAKALAEVKKKDEKEAPPPTLEFAELIRLVGIVPGKEMTIARALSHSTGNPLPQVLLSKNLIDKPTLAAVERTLEMLGEQKMSAEQAIFALHSWLWTRGDFNEMLKSLGWT
;
A
#
# COMPACT_ATOMS: atom_id res chain seq x y z
N MET A 1 20.85 -25.04 16.74
CA MET A 1 21.09 -25.85 15.53
C MET A 1 19.76 -26.41 15.06
N VAL A 2 19.10 -25.74 14.10
CA VAL A 2 17.87 -26.26 13.50
C VAL A 2 18.29 -27.32 12.49
N THR A 3 17.99 -28.58 12.80
CA THR A 3 18.27 -29.71 11.92
C THR A 3 17.42 -29.57 10.66
N ASN A 4 18.07 -29.21 9.55
CA ASN A 4 17.48 -29.19 8.22
C ASN A 4 17.12 -30.63 7.82
N LYS A 5 15.92 -31.09 8.19
CA LYS A 5 15.33 -32.32 7.68
C LYS A 5 15.10 -32.10 6.19
N ARG A 6 16.03 -32.59 5.36
CA ARG A 6 15.87 -32.65 3.90
C ARG A 6 14.52 -33.30 3.60
N THR A 7 13.62 -32.53 3.00
CA THR A 7 12.38 -33.06 2.43
C THR A 7 12.73 -34.22 1.49
N PRO A 8 11.99 -35.34 1.54
CA PRO A 8 12.28 -36.47 0.67
C PRO A 8 12.11 -36.03 -0.79
N LYS A 9 13.21 -36.01 -1.55
CA LYS A 9 13.18 -35.76 -2.99
C LYS A 9 12.42 -36.92 -3.65
N ILE A 10 11.14 -36.73 -3.92
CA ILE A 10 10.40 -37.67 -4.76
C ILE A 10 10.92 -37.55 -6.20
N LEU A 11 11.34 -38.66 -6.78
CA LEU A 11 11.77 -38.71 -8.17
C LEU A 11 10.54 -38.65 -9.08
N ILE A 12 10.69 -38.02 -10.25
CA ILE A 12 9.58 -37.87 -11.19
C ILE A 12 9.07 -39.23 -11.68
N GLY A 13 9.98 -40.19 -11.89
CA GLY A 13 9.64 -41.57 -12.26
C GLY A 13 8.77 -42.25 -11.21
N ASP A 14 9.12 -42.14 -9.93
CA ASP A 14 8.33 -42.72 -8.84
C ASP A 14 6.94 -42.09 -8.76
N LEU A 15 6.84 -40.78 -8.97
CA LEU A 15 5.57 -40.06 -8.95
C LEU A 15 4.67 -40.53 -10.11
N LEU A 16 5.21 -40.65 -11.33
CA LEU A 16 4.49 -41.09 -12.53
C LEU A 16 3.96 -42.53 -12.39
N VAL A 17 4.79 -43.45 -11.86
CA VAL A 17 4.40 -44.85 -11.65
C VAL A 17 3.33 -44.95 -10.55
N LYS A 18 3.53 -44.28 -9.40
CA LYS A 18 2.56 -44.32 -8.29
C LYS A 18 1.21 -43.70 -8.66
N SER A 19 1.20 -42.72 -9.55
CA SER A 19 -0.03 -42.12 -10.06
C SER A 19 -0.70 -42.91 -11.19
N GLY A 20 -0.10 -44.01 -11.67
CA GLY A 20 -0.62 -44.79 -12.79
C GLY A 20 -0.61 -44.05 -14.13
N LEU A 21 0.24 -43.03 -14.28
CA LEU A 21 0.38 -42.32 -15.55
C LEU A 21 1.26 -43.08 -16.55
N ILE A 22 2.14 -43.95 -16.03
CA ILE A 22 2.96 -44.92 -16.76
C ILE A 22 3.04 -46.21 -15.94
N GLU A 23 3.40 -47.32 -16.59
CA GLU A 23 3.72 -48.57 -15.90
C GLU A 23 5.19 -48.62 -15.45
N LEU A 24 5.49 -49.52 -14.50
CA LEU A 24 6.87 -49.75 -14.06
C LEU A 24 7.76 -50.26 -15.20
N ALA A 25 7.19 -51.04 -16.13
CA ALA A 25 7.88 -51.54 -17.31
C ALA A 25 8.30 -50.38 -18.24
N ASP A 26 7.40 -49.43 -18.51
CA ASP A 26 7.68 -48.24 -19.32
C ASP A 26 8.86 -47.43 -18.75
N LEU A 27 8.90 -47.28 -17.43
CA LEU A 27 9.99 -46.60 -16.75
C LEU A 27 11.31 -47.39 -16.85
N ALA A 28 11.26 -48.72 -16.72
CA ALA A 28 12.43 -49.59 -16.85
C ALA A 28 13.03 -49.54 -18.26
N ASP A 29 12.19 -49.40 -19.30
CA ASP A 29 12.63 -49.26 -20.68
C ASP A 29 13.20 -47.86 -20.98
N ALA A 30 12.65 -46.82 -20.34
CA ALA A 30 13.09 -45.44 -20.54
C ALA A 30 14.43 -45.09 -19.85
N ILE A 31 14.75 -45.71 -18.70
CA ILE A 31 15.98 -45.41 -17.93
C ILE A 31 17.28 -45.69 -18.72
N PRO A 32 17.46 -46.85 -19.38
CA PRO A 32 18.66 -47.12 -20.18
C PRO A 32 18.84 -46.11 -21.32
N ILE A 33 17.74 -45.73 -21.99
CA ILE A 33 17.76 -44.75 -23.08
C ILE A 33 18.14 -43.38 -22.54
N SER A 34 17.55 -42.95 -21.42
CA SER A 34 17.88 -41.70 -20.73
C SER A 34 19.36 -41.65 -20.35
N THR A 35 19.90 -42.75 -19.82
CA THR A 35 21.31 -42.85 -19.42
C THR A 35 22.26 -42.81 -20.62
N LYS A 36 21.90 -43.48 -21.72
CA LYS A 36 22.72 -43.53 -22.95
C LYS A 36 22.71 -42.22 -23.74
N THR A 37 21.58 -41.50 -23.73
CA THR A 37 21.39 -40.27 -24.52
C THR A 37 21.62 -39.00 -23.72
N GLY A 38 21.62 -39.07 -22.38
CA GLY A 38 21.69 -37.90 -21.49
C GLY A 38 20.39 -37.09 -21.43
N LEU A 39 19.31 -37.53 -22.12
CA LEU A 39 18.02 -36.86 -22.06
C LEU A 39 17.30 -37.17 -20.73
N PRO A 40 16.55 -36.23 -20.14
CA PRO A 40 15.76 -36.50 -18.94
C PRO A 40 14.75 -37.64 -19.15
N VAL A 41 14.59 -38.52 -18.16
CA VAL A 41 13.72 -39.71 -18.27
C VAL A 41 12.28 -39.37 -18.69
N GLY A 42 11.73 -38.23 -18.22
CA GLY A 42 10.41 -37.76 -18.64
C GLY A 42 10.31 -37.45 -20.13
N ARG A 43 11.35 -36.87 -20.73
CA ARG A 43 11.40 -36.60 -22.18
C ARG A 43 11.51 -37.88 -22.99
N VAL A 44 12.25 -38.86 -22.48
CA VAL A 44 12.34 -40.19 -23.10
C VAL A 44 10.99 -40.89 -23.08
N LEU A 45 10.28 -40.86 -21.95
CA LEU A 45 8.93 -41.44 -21.82
C LEU A 45 7.94 -40.82 -22.82
N VAL A 46 8.04 -39.50 -23.05
CA VAL A 46 7.24 -38.82 -24.09
C VAL A 46 7.65 -39.24 -25.49
N GLY A 47 8.96 -39.25 -25.78
CA GLY A 47 9.48 -39.65 -27.08
C GLY A 47 9.20 -41.12 -27.45
N SER A 48 9.08 -41.99 -26.44
CA SER A 48 8.69 -43.39 -26.58
C SER A 48 7.18 -43.62 -26.65
N GLY A 49 6.36 -42.57 -26.50
CA GLY A 49 4.90 -42.63 -26.58
C GLY A 49 4.19 -43.17 -25.31
N PHE A 50 4.92 -43.41 -24.22
CA PHE A 50 4.36 -43.89 -22.96
C PHE A 50 3.66 -42.78 -22.15
N LEU A 51 4.01 -41.52 -22.41
CA LEU A 51 3.49 -40.36 -21.70
C LEU A 51 3.21 -39.22 -22.68
N THR A 52 2.17 -38.42 -22.44
CA THR A 52 1.94 -37.18 -23.22
C THR A 52 2.68 -36.00 -22.59
N ASP A 53 3.03 -34.98 -23.38
CA ASP A 53 3.63 -33.75 -22.86
C ASP A 53 2.76 -33.10 -21.77
N GLU A 54 1.43 -33.10 -21.94
CA GLU A 54 0.47 -32.54 -20.98
C GLU A 54 0.53 -33.25 -19.62
N LYS A 55 0.57 -34.59 -19.63
CA LYS A 55 0.69 -35.41 -18.40
C LYS A 55 2.05 -35.23 -17.75
N LEU A 56 3.12 -35.11 -18.55
CA LEU A 56 4.47 -34.82 -18.04
C LEU A 56 4.54 -33.46 -17.35
N GLN A 57 3.98 -32.40 -17.97
CA GLN A 57 3.94 -31.06 -17.38
C GLN A 57 3.17 -31.04 -16.06
N SER A 58 2.05 -31.74 -15.99
CA SER A 58 1.25 -31.89 -14.76
C SER A 58 2.06 -32.59 -13.65
N ALA A 59 2.76 -33.67 -13.98
CA ALA A 59 3.60 -34.37 -13.00
C ALA A 59 4.78 -33.52 -12.50
N LEU A 60 5.43 -32.74 -13.37
CA LEU A 60 6.52 -31.83 -12.99
C LEU A 60 6.03 -30.68 -12.10
N ARG A 61 4.84 -30.16 -12.37
CA ARG A 61 4.20 -29.15 -11.53
C ARG A 61 3.87 -29.70 -10.15
N ALA A 62 3.25 -30.87 -10.07
CA ALA A 62 3.00 -31.55 -8.80
C ALA A 62 4.30 -31.83 -8.02
N GLN A 63 5.35 -32.29 -8.69
CA GLN A 63 6.66 -32.52 -8.09
C GLN A 63 7.28 -31.23 -7.51
N SER A 64 7.12 -30.10 -8.21
CA SER A 64 7.58 -28.80 -7.70
C SER A 64 6.82 -28.39 -6.44
N LEU A 65 5.49 -28.54 -6.44
CA LEU A 65 4.66 -28.26 -5.25
C LEU A 65 5.03 -29.14 -4.04
N ILE A 66 5.40 -30.41 -4.26
CA ILE A 66 5.90 -31.29 -3.19
C ILE A 66 7.26 -30.81 -2.68
N ARG A 67 8.19 -30.49 -3.59
CA ARG A 67 9.52 -30.00 -3.23
C ARG A 67 9.45 -28.75 -2.37
N ASP A 68 8.50 -27.89 -2.70
CA ASP A 68 8.27 -26.60 -2.05
C ASP A 68 7.32 -26.72 -0.84
N ASN A 69 6.96 -27.94 -0.42
CA ASN A 69 6.09 -28.29 0.72
C ASN A 69 4.62 -27.82 0.64
N PHE A 70 4.14 -27.35 -0.51
CA PHE A 70 2.75 -26.93 -0.70
C PHE A 70 1.77 -28.09 -0.95
N LEU A 71 2.28 -29.27 -1.30
CA LEU A 71 1.46 -30.42 -1.65
C LEU A 71 2.05 -31.69 -1.02
N THR A 72 1.21 -32.47 -0.33
CA THR A 72 1.65 -33.76 0.18
C THR A 72 1.79 -34.77 -0.95
N VAL A 73 2.71 -35.72 -0.81
CA VAL A 73 2.94 -36.77 -1.81
C VAL A 73 1.65 -37.56 -2.09
N ASP A 74 0.87 -37.88 -1.06
CA ASP A 74 -0.37 -38.65 -1.21
C ASP A 74 -1.44 -37.88 -1.98
N MET A 75 -1.56 -36.56 -1.76
CA MET A 75 -2.49 -35.72 -2.51
C MET A 75 -2.06 -35.56 -3.97
N ALA A 76 -0.75 -35.40 -4.22
CA ALA A 76 -0.22 -35.34 -5.58
C ALA A 76 -0.51 -36.63 -6.36
N ILE A 77 -0.31 -37.79 -5.73
CA ILE A 77 -0.61 -39.09 -6.34
C ILE A 77 -2.09 -39.20 -6.70
N LYS A 78 -2.99 -38.87 -5.76
CA LYS A 78 -4.44 -38.90 -6.01
C LYS A 78 -4.86 -37.93 -7.12
N ALA A 79 -4.28 -36.73 -7.15
CA ALA A 79 -4.58 -35.75 -8.19
C ALA A 79 -4.15 -36.25 -9.57
N LEU A 80 -2.91 -36.75 -9.68
CA LEU A 80 -2.38 -37.32 -10.92
C LEU A 80 -3.12 -38.58 -11.38
N GLN A 81 -3.65 -39.40 -10.46
CA GLN A 81 -4.54 -40.52 -10.79
C GLN A 81 -5.87 -40.05 -11.40
N ALA A 82 -6.40 -38.92 -10.93
CA ALA A 82 -7.60 -38.35 -11.54
C ALA A 82 -7.34 -37.92 -13.00
N LEU A 83 -6.18 -37.33 -13.31
CA LEU A 83 -5.81 -37.04 -14.71
C LEU A 83 -5.79 -38.30 -15.60
N ALA A 84 -5.34 -39.44 -15.06
CA ALA A 84 -5.29 -40.69 -15.81
C ALA A 84 -6.68 -41.23 -16.17
N THR A 85 -7.69 -40.93 -15.36
CA THR A 85 -9.04 -41.52 -15.43
C THR A 85 -10.08 -40.60 -16.05
N THR A 86 -10.02 -39.30 -15.77
CA THR A 86 -11.03 -38.33 -16.20
C THR A 86 -10.54 -37.36 -17.27
N GLY A 87 -9.23 -37.30 -17.53
CA GLY A 87 -8.63 -36.31 -18.44
C GLY A 87 -8.76 -34.86 -17.97
N ALA A 88 -9.16 -34.64 -16.71
CA ALA A 88 -9.25 -33.32 -16.10
C ALA A 88 -7.86 -32.68 -15.92
N SER A 89 -7.82 -31.36 -15.76
CA SER A 89 -6.57 -30.67 -15.46
C SER A 89 -6.06 -31.01 -14.05
N LEU A 90 -4.76 -30.83 -13.80
CA LEU A 90 -4.19 -31.00 -12.46
C LEU A 90 -4.87 -30.11 -11.43
N ASP A 91 -5.23 -28.88 -11.81
CA ASP A 91 -5.87 -27.92 -10.91
C ASP A 91 -7.28 -28.38 -10.51
N ASP A 92 -8.07 -28.89 -11.46
CA ASP A 92 -9.40 -29.45 -11.18
C ASP A 92 -9.31 -30.66 -10.25
N ALA A 93 -8.36 -31.56 -10.52
CA ALA A 93 -8.11 -32.74 -9.70
C ALA A 93 -7.73 -32.38 -8.27
N LEU A 94 -6.83 -31.41 -8.09
CA LEU A 94 -6.41 -30.92 -6.79
C LEU A 94 -7.57 -30.23 -6.04
N SER A 95 -8.34 -29.39 -6.72
CA SER A 95 -9.52 -28.72 -6.16
C SER A 95 -10.56 -29.73 -5.65
N ASN A 96 -10.87 -30.76 -6.45
CA ASN A 96 -11.80 -31.83 -6.09
C ASN A 96 -11.32 -32.65 -4.88
N LEU A 97 -10.00 -32.78 -4.70
CA LEU A 97 -9.40 -33.45 -3.53
C LEU A 97 -9.33 -32.54 -2.30
N GLY A 98 -9.90 -31.33 -2.37
CA GLY A 98 -9.86 -30.35 -1.29
C GLY A 98 -8.48 -29.72 -1.10
N TRP A 99 -7.57 -29.86 -2.08
CA TRP A 99 -6.32 -29.12 -2.05
C TRP A 99 -6.62 -27.65 -2.28
N ARG A 100 -6.25 -26.84 -1.29
CA ARG A 100 -6.30 -25.39 -1.37
C ARG A 100 -4.89 -24.91 -1.09
N SER A 101 -4.27 -24.28 -2.07
CA SER A 101 -3.01 -23.55 -1.83
C SER A 101 -3.23 -22.55 -0.69
N GLU A 102 -2.24 -22.24 0.14
CA GLU A 102 -2.35 -21.15 1.13
C GLU A 102 -2.72 -19.81 0.43
N TYR A 103 -2.29 -19.67 -0.83
CA TYR A 103 -2.72 -18.65 -1.75
C TYR A 103 -4.24 -18.68 -2.01
N TYR A 104 -4.86 -19.86 -2.15
CA TYR A 104 -6.31 -20.02 -2.28
C TYR A 104 -7.05 -19.52 -1.04
N GLU A 105 -6.61 -19.89 0.16
CA GLU A 105 -7.30 -19.51 1.41
C GLU A 105 -7.24 -17.99 1.67
N LEU A 106 -6.11 -17.32 1.41
CA LEU A 106 -5.98 -15.87 1.61
C LEU A 106 -6.60 -15.04 0.47
N THR A 107 -6.47 -15.49 -0.77
CA THR A 107 -7.16 -14.89 -1.93
C THR A 107 -8.68 -15.03 -1.79
N ASN A 108 -9.14 -16.18 -1.28
CA ASN A 108 -10.54 -16.39 -0.93
C ASN A 108 -10.96 -15.51 0.26
N ARG A 109 -10.08 -15.22 1.23
CA ARG A 109 -10.40 -14.24 2.29
C ARG A 109 -10.59 -12.83 1.73
N LEU A 110 -9.79 -12.41 0.74
CA LEU A 110 -9.90 -11.10 0.11
C LEU A 110 -11.20 -11.03 -0.69
N GLY A 111 -11.44 -12.05 -1.51
CA GLY A 111 -12.67 -12.20 -2.26
C GLY A 111 -13.90 -12.21 -1.35
N GLN A 112 -13.90 -13.05 -0.31
CA GLN A 112 -15.02 -13.12 0.63
C GLN A 112 -15.25 -11.78 1.35
N LEU A 113 -14.19 -11.03 1.71
CA LEU A 113 -14.35 -9.70 2.32
C LEU A 113 -15.00 -8.70 1.34
N LEU A 114 -14.57 -8.70 0.09
CA LEU A 114 -15.16 -7.88 -0.98
C LEU A 114 -16.62 -8.26 -1.27
N LYS A 115 -16.94 -9.55 -1.22
CA LYS A 115 -18.31 -10.07 -1.32
C LYS A 115 -19.18 -9.68 -0.14
N ASP A 116 -18.70 -9.90 1.08
CA ASP A 116 -19.44 -9.59 2.31
C ASP A 116 -19.71 -8.08 2.44
N SER A 117 -18.81 -7.24 1.92
CA SER A 117 -19.00 -5.78 1.84
C SER A 117 -19.93 -5.31 0.72
N GLY A 118 -20.35 -6.22 -0.17
CA GLY A 118 -21.23 -5.91 -1.31
C GLY A 118 -20.53 -5.15 -2.43
N LEU A 119 -19.20 -5.12 -2.45
CA LEU A 119 -18.41 -4.40 -3.47
C LEU A 119 -18.20 -5.23 -4.74
N VAL A 120 -18.21 -6.55 -4.63
CA VAL A 120 -18.07 -7.48 -5.77
C VAL A 120 -19.03 -8.65 -5.61
N ASN A 121 -19.70 -9.03 -6.70
CA ASN A 121 -20.62 -10.18 -6.71
C ASN A 121 -19.88 -11.51 -6.72
N GLY A 122 -20.51 -12.57 -6.20
CA GLY A 122 -19.92 -13.91 -6.10
C GLY A 122 -19.39 -14.44 -7.44
N ASP A 123 -20.21 -14.38 -8.50
CA ASP A 123 -19.83 -14.87 -9.83
C ASP A 123 -18.58 -14.16 -10.36
N THR A 124 -18.49 -12.85 -10.15
CA THR A 124 -17.32 -12.05 -10.56
C THR A 124 -16.05 -12.43 -9.78
N ILE A 125 -16.19 -12.78 -8.50
CA ILE A 125 -15.07 -13.28 -7.70
C ILE A 125 -14.63 -14.65 -8.20
N ASP A 126 -15.56 -15.55 -8.50
CA ASP A 126 -15.24 -16.89 -9.00
C ASP A 126 -14.50 -16.81 -10.35
N GLU A 127 -14.96 -15.96 -11.28
CA GLU A 127 -14.25 -15.68 -12.53
C GLU A 127 -12.86 -15.08 -12.33
N ALA A 128 -12.71 -14.16 -11.38
CA ALA A 128 -11.43 -13.54 -11.06
C ALA A 128 -10.47 -14.55 -10.41
N LEU A 129 -10.97 -15.46 -9.56
CA LEU A 129 -10.22 -16.57 -8.99
C LEU A 129 -9.77 -17.57 -10.08
N GLN A 130 -10.61 -17.89 -11.06
CA GLN A 130 -10.18 -18.71 -12.21
C GLN A 130 -9.05 -18.05 -13.01
N THR A 131 -9.14 -16.73 -13.20
CA THR A 131 -8.07 -15.94 -13.81
C THR A 131 -6.80 -15.97 -12.94
N CYS A 132 -6.95 -15.93 -11.62
CA CYS A 132 -5.87 -16.02 -10.64
C CYS A 132 -5.11 -17.36 -10.76
N PHE A 133 -5.82 -18.49 -10.92
CA PHE A 133 -5.18 -19.82 -11.09
C PHE A 133 -4.43 -19.96 -12.41
N SER A 134 -5.01 -19.47 -13.50
CA SER A 134 -4.42 -19.58 -14.83
C SER A 134 -3.22 -18.66 -15.03
N THR A 135 -3.24 -17.47 -14.42
CA THR A 135 -2.21 -16.43 -14.63
C THR A 135 -1.18 -16.36 -13.50
N GLY A 136 -1.52 -16.83 -12.30
CA GLY A 136 -0.71 -16.67 -11.09
C GLY A 136 -0.70 -15.24 -10.54
N LEU A 137 -1.53 -14.33 -11.05
CA LEU A 137 -1.62 -12.95 -10.57
C LEU A 137 -2.52 -12.85 -9.33
N PRO A 138 -2.24 -11.93 -8.37
CA PRO A 138 -3.09 -11.68 -7.20
C PRO A 138 -4.51 -11.23 -7.56
N LEU A 139 -5.49 -11.58 -6.71
CA LEU A 139 -6.90 -11.29 -6.98
C LEU A 139 -7.18 -9.80 -6.99
N GLY A 140 -6.63 -9.02 -6.05
CA GLY A 140 -6.79 -7.57 -6.05
C GLY A 140 -6.28 -6.96 -7.34
N ARG A 141 -5.09 -7.37 -7.82
CA ARG A 141 -4.56 -6.95 -9.13
C ARG A 141 -5.52 -7.27 -10.28
N ILE A 142 -6.05 -8.50 -10.33
CA ILE A 142 -6.99 -8.91 -11.40
C ILE A 142 -8.25 -8.06 -11.38
N LEU A 143 -8.83 -7.82 -10.19
CA LEU A 143 -10.05 -7.02 -10.04
C LEU A 143 -9.85 -5.57 -10.46
N VAL A 144 -8.68 -4.97 -10.16
CA VAL A 144 -8.31 -3.63 -10.62
C VAL A 144 -8.10 -3.60 -12.13
N LEU A 145 -7.34 -4.55 -12.70
CA LEU A 145 -7.09 -4.61 -14.14
C LEU A 145 -8.36 -4.80 -14.97
N LYS A 146 -9.34 -5.55 -14.44
CA LYS A 146 -10.66 -5.72 -15.06
C LYS A 146 -11.60 -4.52 -14.83
N GLY A 147 -11.18 -3.52 -14.06
CA GLY A 147 -11.99 -2.34 -13.74
C GLY A 147 -13.18 -2.62 -12.82
N ILE A 148 -13.16 -3.75 -12.10
CA ILE A 148 -14.25 -4.17 -11.20
C ILE A 148 -14.21 -3.35 -9.91
N ILE A 149 -13.01 -3.06 -9.40
CA ILE A 149 -12.76 -2.21 -8.24
C ILE A 149 -11.68 -1.17 -8.56
N SER A 150 -11.70 -0.05 -7.85
CA SER A 150 -10.61 0.93 -7.93
C SER A 150 -9.39 0.52 -7.10
N ASP A 151 -8.23 1.11 -7.39
CA ASP A 151 -7.00 0.94 -6.59
C ASP A 151 -7.22 1.28 -5.12
N SER A 152 -8.02 2.33 -4.84
CA SER A 152 -8.35 2.73 -3.47
C SER A 152 -9.14 1.64 -2.72
N VAL A 153 -10.09 0.99 -3.38
CA VAL A 153 -10.88 -0.11 -2.79
C VAL A 153 -10.01 -1.34 -2.58
N ALA A 154 -9.15 -1.67 -3.55
CA ALA A 154 -8.22 -2.79 -3.43
C ALA A 154 -7.26 -2.59 -2.24
N ASN A 155 -6.67 -1.40 -2.12
CA ASN A 155 -5.79 -1.04 -1.00
C ASN A 155 -6.52 -1.07 0.35
N ALA A 156 -7.75 -0.58 0.43
CA ALA A 156 -8.57 -0.64 1.64
C ALA A 156 -8.91 -2.09 2.03
N ALA A 157 -9.21 -2.95 1.06
CA ALA A 157 -9.53 -4.36 1.28
C ALA A 157 -8.32 -5.13 1.82
N VAL A 158 -7.14 -4.96 1.20
CA VAL A 158 -5.90 -5.59 1.66
C VAL A 158 -5.49 -5.07 3.05
N SER A 159 -5.61 -3.76 3.28
CA SER A 159 -5.34 -3.17 4.60
C SER A 159 -6.29 -3.71 5.67
N SER A 160 -7.57 -3.92 5.33
CA SER A 160 -8.55 -4.57 6.21
C SER A 160 -8.12 -5.99 6.57
N GLN A 161 -7.61 -6.77 5.61
CA GLN A 161 -7.10 -8.12 5.87
C GLN A 161 -5.93 -8.12 6.85
N ILE A 162 -4.99 -7.16 6.70
CA ILE A 162 -3.87 -6.99 7.64
C ILE A 162 -4.41 -6.71 9.05
N LEU A 163 -5.34 -5.77 9.19
CA LEU A 163 -5.90 -5.40 10.50
C LEU A 163 -6.68 -6.54 11.16
N VAL A 164 -7.41 -7.35 10.38
CA VAL A 164 -8.10 -8.56 10.87
C VAL A 164 -7.09 -9.63 11.28
N ARG A 165 -6.04 -9.86 10.47
CA ARG A 165 -4.97 -10.82 10.77
C ARG A 165 -4.25 -10.46 12.07
N ASP A 166 -3.93 -9.18 12.24
CA ASP A 166 -3.26 -8.63 13.43
C ASP A 166 -4.21 -8.51 14.63
N LYS A 167 -5.48 -8.94 14.50
CA LYS A 167 -6.54 -8.90 15.53
C LYS A 167 -6.84 -7.49 16.06
N LYS A 168 -6.55 -6.45 15.27
CA LYS A 168 -6.86 -5.05 15.61
C LYS A 168 -8.34 -4.73 15.41
N ILE A 169 -8.97 -5.40 14.43
CA ILE A 169 -10.40 -5.31 14.15
C ILE A 169 -10.97 -6.71 13.91
N ASN A 170 -12.26 -6.88 14.13
CA ASN A 170 -12.96 -8.11 13.74
C ASN A 170 -13.47 -8.04 12.29
N ARG A 171 -13.97 -9.17 11.78
CA ARG A 171 -14.42 -9.28 10.39
C ARG A 171 -15.61 -8.35 10.08
N ASP A 172 -16.56 -8.22 10.98
CA ASP A 172 -17.75 -7.38 10.77
C ASP A 172 -17.40 -5.89 10.72
N GLN A 173 -16.47 -5.46 11.58
CA GLN A 173 -15.88 -4.12 11.54
C GLN A 173 -15.15 -3.86 10.23
N ALA A 174 -14.38 -4.82 9.74
CA ALA A 174 -13.70 -4.72 8.46
C ALA A 174 -14.68 -4.57 7.30
N VAL A 175 -15.76 -5.37 7.27
CA VAL A 175 -16.81 -5.31 6.25
C VAL A 175 -17.50 -3.94 6.24
N ALA A 176 -17.91 -3.45 7.41
CA ALA A 176 -18.58 -2.16 7.53
C ALA A 176 -17.66 -1.00 7.13
N ALA A 177 -16.42 -1.00 7.62
CA ALA A 177 -15.45 0.04 7.32
C ALA A 177 -15.02 0.04 5.84
N LEU A 178 -14.86 -1.14 5.23
CA LEU A 178 -14.51 -1.27 3.82
C LEU A 178 -15.62 -0.73 2.92
N LYS A 179 -16.87 -1.06 3.22
CA LYS A 179 -18.03 -0.51 2.50
C LYS A 179 -18.04 1.03 2.56
N SER A 180 -17.86 1.58 3.76
CA SER A 180 -17.87 3.03 3.94
C SER A 180 -16.63 3.73 3.36
N ALA A 181 -15.48 3.05 3.32
CA ALA A 181 -14.27 3.54 2.65
C ALA A 181 -14.48 3.64 1.13
N ALA A 182 -15.14 2.63 0.54
CA ALA A 182 -15.47 2.61 -0.88
C ALA A 182 -16.47 3.71 -1.27
N GLU A 183 -17.53 3.91 -0.48
CA GLU A 183 -18.55 4.95 -0.72
C GLU A 183 -17.98 6.37 -0.61
N ARG A 184 -17.01 6.59 0.29
CA ARG A 184 -16.45 7.91 0.59
C ARG A 184 -15.12 8.19 -0.11
N HIS A 185 -14.56 7.21 -0.82
CA HIS A 185 -13.21 7.27 -1.39
C HIS A 185 -12.13 7.66 -0.36
N THR A 186 -12.22 7.08 0.83
CA THR A 186 -11.28 7.33 1.95
C THR A 186 -10.46 6.10 2.25
N SER A 187 -9.40 6.26 3.05
CA SER A 187 -8.62 5.13 3.56
C SER A 187 -9.43 4.26 4.52
N ILE A 188 -9.00 3.00 4.72
CA ILE A 188 -9.69 2.12 5.68
C ILE A 188 -9.53 2.66 7.11
N GLU A 189 -8.38 3.26 7.43
CA GLU A 189 -8.07 3.81 8.75
C GLU A 189 -8.98 4.99 9.08
N GLU A 190 -9.20 5.92 8.15
CA GLU A 190 -10.15 7.02 8.31
C GLU A 190 -11.58 6.51 8.46
N SER A 191 -11.94 5.47 7.72
CA SER A 191 -13.27 4.86 7.81
C SER A 191 -13.49 4.20 9.18
N LEU A 192 -12.49 3.48 9.69
CA LEU A 192 -12.51 2.86 11.02
C LEU A 192 -12.55 3.90 12.15
N ASP A 193 -11.81 4.99 12.03
CA ASP A 193 -11.82 6.11 12.99
C ASP A 193 -13.20 6.78 13.04
N PHE A 194 -13.81 7.03 11.86
CA PHE A 194 -15.17 7.57 11.77
C PHE A 194 -16.20 6.68 12.48
N HIS A 195 -16.07 5.37 12.39
CA HIS A 195 -16.94 4.43 13.08
C HIS A 195 -16.58 4.20 14.57
N GLY A 196 -15.52 4.85 15.07
CA GLY A 196 -15.04 4.70 16.45
C GLY A 196 -14.44 3.33 16.74
N PHE A 197 -14.06 2.57 15.71
CA PHE A 197 -13.50 1.22 15.86
C PHE A 197 -12.01 1.24 16.23
N LEU A 198 -11.31 2.36 16.00
CA LEU A 198 -9.94 2.59 16.47
C LEU A 198 -9.95 3.48 17.72
N GLN A 199 -9.76 2.89 18.90
CA GLN A 199 -9.66 3.63 20.17
C GLN A 199 -8.30 4.33 20.39
N GLN A 200 -7.29 4.03 19.56
CA GLN A 200 -5.98 4.64 19.67
C GLN A 200 -5.77 5.59 18.50
N LYS A 201 -5.47 6.86 18.80
CA LYS A 201 -4.86 7.81 17.84
C LYS A 201 -3.53 7.20 17.39
N THR A 202 -3.57 6.33 16.39
CA THR A 202 -2.36 5.85 15.73
C THR A 202 -1.68 7.08 15.17
N ALA A 203 -0.47 7.38 15.66
CA ALA A 203 0.38 8.38 15.03
C ALA A 203 0.40 8.07 13.53
N LYS A 204 0.20 9.08 12.69
CA LYS A 204 0.25 8.93 11.23
C LYS A 204 1.69 8.59 10.84
N THR A 205 2.04 7.31 10.93
CA THR A 205 3.32 6.77 10.49
C THR A 205 3.25 6.47 9.01
N VAL A 206 4.29 6.83 8.27
CA VAL A 206 4.39 6.50 6.85
C VAL A 206 4.80 5.04 6.71
N ARG A 207 4.05 4.29 5.89
CA ARG A 207 4.37 2.90 5.56
C ARG A 207 5.46 2.85 4.49
N LEU A 208 6.23 1.75 4.47
CA LEU A 208 7.33 1.57 3.51
C LEU A 208 6.83 1.67 2.07
N GLY A 209 5.70 1.03 1.78
CA GLY A 209 5.06 1.08 0.46
C GLY A 209 4.70 2.50 0.03
N GLU A 210 4.08 3.29 0.92
CA GLU A 210 3.72 4.68 0.64
C GLU A 210 4.96 5.54 0.32
N LEU A 211 6.03 5.38 1.11
CA LEU A 211 7.29 6.09 0.87
C LEU A 211 7.90 5.71 -0.48
N LEU A 212 7.90 4.42 -0.83
CA LEU A 212 8.43 3.92 -2.09
C LEU A 212 7.59 4.40 -3.30
N MET A 213 6.26 4.53 -3.15
CA MET A 213 5.42 5.12 -4.19
C MET A 213 5.68 6.61 -4.36
N MET A 214 5.79 7.37 -3.26
CA MET A 214 6.15 8.79 -3.30
C MET A 214 7.51 9.01 -3.97
N ALA A 215 8.44 8.08 -3.76
CA ALA A 215 9.76 8.11 -4.41
C ALA A 215 9.74 7.63 -5.86
N GLU A 216 8.58 7.23 -6.42
CA GLU A 216 8.43 6.63 -7.76
C GLU A 216 9.26 5.34 -7.94
N MET A 217 9.50 4.60 -6.85
CA MET A 217 10.26 3.34 -6.89
C MET A 217 9.38 2.16 -7.27
N VAL A 218 8.10 2.19 -6.89
CA VAL A 218 7.11 1.13 -7.10
C VAL A 218 5.79 1.78 -7.50
N SER A 219 5.06 1.17 -8.44
CA SER A 219 3.71 1.60 -8.84
C SER A 219 2.65 1.09 -7.85
N ASP A 220 1.45 1.71 -7.83
CA ASP A 220 0.33 1.25 -7.00
C ASP A 220 0.00 -0.22 -7.26
N ILE A 221 -0.03 -0.62 -8.53
CA ILE A 221 -0.43 -1.97 -8.93
C ILE A 221 0.62 -3.03 -8.55
N ASP A 222 1.91 -2.69 -8.64
CA ASP A 222 2.99 -3.61 -8.25
C ASP A 222 3.14 -3.67 -6.74
N LEU A 223 2.88 -2.56 -6.04
CA LEU A 223 2.82 -2.55 -4.59
C LEU A 223 1.67 -3.44 -4.10
N LEU A 224 0.45 -3.25 -4.61
CA LEU A 224 -0.72 -4.07 -4.28
C LEU A 224 -0.42 -5.56 -4.45
N SER A 225 0.15 -5.93 -5.60
CA SER A 225 0.53 -7.31 -5.91
C SER A 225 1.54 -7.87 -4.91
N SER A 226 2.50 -7.04 -4.50
CA SER A 226 3.54 -7.41 -3.53
C SER A 226 2.98 -7.53 -2.11
N VAL A 227 2.01 -6.70 -1.72
CA VAL A 227 1.31 -6.83 -0.43
C VAL A 227 0.52 -8.13 -0.40
N GLU A 228 -0.28 -8.42 -1.43
CA GLU A 228 -1.07 -9.65 -1.50
C GLU A 228 -0.15 -10.89 -1.44
N LYS A 229 0.95 -10.88 -2.17
CA LYS A 229 1.92 -11.98 -2.14
C LYS A 229 2.60 -12.14 -0.78
N GLY A 230 3.03 -11.05 -0.15
CA GLY A 230 3.61 -11.06 1.19
C GLY A 230 2.63 -11.50 2.27
N LEU A 231 1.34 -11.17 2.13
CA LEU A 231 0.29 -11.66 2.99
C LEU A 231 0.08 -13.16 2.87
N VAL A 232 0.14 -13.70 1.64
CA VAL A 232 0.00 -15.14 1.39
C VAL A 232 1.17 -15.91 1.96
N ASP A 233 2.38 -15.51 1.62
CA ASP A 233 3.58 -16.29 1.93
C ASP A 233 4.15 -15.98 3.33
N ASP A 234 3.51 -15.06 4.07
CA ASP A 234 3.97 -14.50 5.36
C ASP A 234 5.40 -13.92 5.29
N ILE A 235 5.69 -13.24 4.17
CA ILE A 235 6.99 -12.61 3.89
C ILE A 235 6.86 -11.08 4.04
N PRO A 236 7.86 -10.40 4.64
CA PRO A 236 7.88 -8.94 4.68
C PRO A 236 7.83 -8.34 3.28
N ILE A 237 7.00 -7.32 3.07
CA ILE A 237 6.80 -6.71 1.75
C ILE A 237 8.09 -6.20 1.10
N GLY A 238 9.03 -5.70 1.92
CA GLY A 238 10.34 -5.28 1.42
C GLY A 238 11.07 -6.40 0.68
N GLN A 239 11.05 -7.61 1.24
CA GLN A 239 11.69 -8.78 0.62
C GLN A 239 10.95 -9.19 -0.66
N VAL A 240 9.61 -9.16 -0.65
CA VAL A 240 8.80 -9.45 -1.84
C VAL A 240 9.13 -8.51 -2.99
N LEU A 241 9.31 -7.22 -2.71
CA LEU A 241 9.69 -6.21 -3.71
C LEU A 241 11.09 -6.46 -4.29
N VAL A 242 12.03 -6.96 -3.48
CA VAL A 242 13.38 -7.34 -3.91
C VAL A 242 13.36 -8.61 -4.75
N ASP A 243 12.62 -9.64 -4.32
CA ASP A 243 12.51 -10.91 -5.02
C ASP A 243 11.83 -10.74 -6.39
N ALA A 244 10.83 -9.85 -6.46
CA ALA A 244 10.18 -9.43 -7.69
C ALA A 244 11.05 -8.52 -8.59
N ARG A 245 12.25 -8.15 -8.13
CA ARG A 245 13.19 -7.23 -8.81
C ARG A 245 12.62 -5.84 -9.09
N LEU A 246 11.62 -5.42 -8.32
CA LEU A 246 11.05 -4.08 -8.40
C LEU A 246 11.99 -3.05 -7.76
N ILE A 247 12.68 -3.46 -6.69
CA ILE A 247 13.73 -2.67 -6.03
C ILE A 247 14.96 -3.55 -5.78
N THR A 248 16.09 -2.91 -5.47
CA THR A 248 17.30 -3.61 -5.02
C THR A 248 17.34 -3.72 -3.50
N GLN A 249 18.15 -4.64 -2.96
CA GLN A 249 18.38 -4.71 -1.51
C GLN A 249 18.92 -3.39 -0.96
N ALA A 250 19.82 -2.72 -1.68
CA ALA A 250 20.35 -1.42 -1.28
C ALA A 250 19.24 -0.35 -1.20
N THR A 251 18.32 -0.34 -2.17
CA THR A 251 17.16 0.58 -2.16
C THR A 251 16.22 0.29 -0.99
N LEU A 252 16.00 -0.99 -0.66
CA LEU A 252 15.19 -1.37 0.49
C LEU A 252 15.79 -0.86 1.79
N ASP A 253 17.10 -1.07 1.99
CA ASP A 253 17.80 -0.65 3.20
C ASP A 253 17.78 0.89 3.35
N GLN A 254 17.98 1.62 2.26
CA GLN A 254 17.88 3.08 2.21
C GLN A 254 16.45 3.57 2.52
N ALA A 255 15.45 2.95 1.92
CA ALA A 255 14.05 3.31 2.14
C ALA A 255 13.61 3.05 3.58
N LEU A 256 14.05 1.95 4.20
CA LEU A 256 13.79 1.66 5.62
C LEU A 256 14.45 2.69 6.54
N GLN A 257 15.68 3.12 6.23
CA GLN A 257 16.34 4.18 6.98
C GLN A 257 15.58 5.51 6.87
N MET A 258 15.16 5.91 5.67
CA MET A 258 14.37 7.13 5.47
C MET A 258 13.00 7.03 6.14
N GLN A 259 12.34 5.87 6.09
CA GLN A 259 11.08 5.63 6.77
C GLN A 259 11.21 5.82 8.29
N ALA A 260 12.31 5.34 8.89
CA ALA A 260 12.56 5.54 10.32
C ALA A 260 12.74 7.04 10.67
N MET A 261 13.47 7.79 9.85
CA MET A 261 13.64 9.25 10.03
C MET A 261 12.33 10.03 9.86
N VAL A 262 11.47 9.60 8.92
CA VAL A 262 10.14 10.19 8.73
C VAL A 262 9.24 9.90 9.94
N ASN A 263 9.24 8.67 10.44
CA ASN A 263 8.39 8.25 11.57
C ASN A 263 8.86 8.81 12.92
N THR A 264 10.11 9.25 13.02
CA THR A 264 10.65 10.00 14.16
C THR A 264 10.50 11.52 14.01
N PHE A 265 9.87 11.98 12.91
CA PHE A 265 9.64 13.39 12.58
C PHE A 265 10.91 14.23 12.36
N GLU A 266 12.05 13.59 12.07
CA GLU A 266 13.29 14.32 11.74
C GLU A 266 13.27 14.94 10.34
N ILE A 267 12.51 14.32 9.43
CA ILE A 267 12.29 14.76 8.04
C ILE A 267 10.82 14.53 7.64
N THR A 268 10.33 15.29 6.67
CA THR A 268 8.97 15.09 6.15
C THR A 268 8.88 13.88 5.20
N PRO A 269 7.69 13.30 4.98
CA PRO A 269 7.52 12.21 4.01
C PRO A 269 8.02 12.57 2.61
N LYS A 270 7.78 13.82 2.17
CA LYS A 270 8.25 14.33 0.88
C LYS A 270 9.78 14.37 0.80
N GLN A 271 10.43 14.83 1.88
CA GLN A 271 11.89 14.85 1.96
C GLN A 271 12.46 13.43 1.93
N GLY A 272 11.88 12.51 2.70
CA GLY A 272 12.28 11.10 2.68
C GLY A 272 12.18 10.49 1.29
N ALA A 273 11.09 10.74 0.58
CA ALA A 273 10.87 10.24 -0.78
C ALA A 273 11.90 10.80 -1.78
N GLU A 274 12.16 12.10 -1.75
CA GLU A 274 13.14 12.74 -2.63
C GLU A 274 14.56 12.22 -2.36
N VAL A 275 14.92 11.98 -1.09
CA VAL A 275 16.22 11.37 -0.76
C VAL A 275 16.33 9.95 -1.33
N VAL A 276 15.31 9.11 -1.19
CA VAL A 276 15.30 7.76 -1.79
C VAL A 276 15.46 7.85 -3.31
N LYS A 277 14.76 8.79 -3.96
CA LYS A 277 14.86 9.02 -5.40
C LYS A 277 16.27 9.46 -5.82
N MET A 278 16.88 10.40 -5.09
CA MET A 278 18.23 10.87 -5.34
C MET A 278 19.29 9.78 -5.15
N LEU A 279 19.18 8.95 -4.11
CA LEU A 279 20.13 7.86 -3.83
C LEU A 279 20.13 6.78 -4.91
N ARG A 280 19.01 6.59 -5.60
CA ARG A 280 18.94 5.68 -6.75
C ARG A 280 19.52 6.29 -8.02
N LEU A 281 19.24 7.58 -8.27
CA LEU A 281 19.70 8.27 -9.47
C LEU A 281 21.18 8.65 -9.40
N HIS A 282 21.68 8.90 -8.20
CA HIS A 282 23.01 9.38 -7.93
C HIS A 282 23.65 8.51 -6.85
N ASP A 283 24.84 7.97 -7.13
CA ASP A 283 25.62 7.22 -6.16
C ASP A 283 26.29 8.18 -5.17
N ILE A 284 25.46 8.81 -4.34
CA ILE A 284 25.87 9.79 -3.33
C ILE A 284 25.60 9.26 -1.92
N PRO A 285 26.40 9.65 -0.92
CA PRO A 285 26.11 9.31 0.46
C PRO A 285 24.80 9.93 0.95
N ILE A 286 24.07 9.20 1.78
CA ILE A 286 22.78 9.61 2.37
C ILE A 286 22.88 10.98 3.06
N ALA A 287 23.97 11.24 3.78
CA ALA A 287 24.20 12.52 4.44
C ALA A 287 24.22 13.71 3.46
N LYS A 288 24.78 13.51 2.25
CA LYS A 288 24.83 14.54 1.21
C LYS A 288 23.44 14.75 0.62
N ALA A 289 22.72 13.67 0.30
CA ALA A 289 21.36 13.74 -0.23
C ALA A 289 20.40 14.46 0.74
N LEU A 290 20.47 14.14 2.04
CA LEU A 290 19.69 14.82 3.09
C LEU A 290 20.00 16.32 3.17
N ALA A 291 21.27 16.70 3.09
CA ALA A 291 21.67 18.11 3.12
C ALA A 291 21.20 18.89 1.89
N GLU A 292 21.20 18.26 0.71
CA GLU A 292 20.70 18.88 -0.52
C GLU A 292 19.18 19.07 -0.49
N VAL A 293 18.42 18.06 -0.03
CA VAL A 293 16.96 18.16 0.08
C VAL A 293 16.54 19.21 1.10
N LYS A 294 17.17 19.25 2.28
CA LYS A 294 16.89 20.30 3.29
C LYS A 294 17.15 21.71 2.76
N LYS A 295 18.26 21.91 2.03
CA LYS A 295 18.59 23.19 1.40
C LYS A 295 17.64 23.59 0.27
N LYS A 296 17.06 22.61 -0.44
CA LYS A 296 16.12 22.85 -1.55
C LYS A 296 14.77 23.32 -1.00
N ASP A 297 14.27 22.67 0.04
CA ASP A 297 13.07 23.10 0.76
C ASP A 297 13.26 24.43 1.49
N GLU A 298 14.44 24.73 2.06
CA GLU A 298 14.73 26.06 2.65
C GLU A 298 14.72 27.19 1.60
N LYS A 299 14.94 26.87 0.32
CA LYS A 299 14.92 27.83 -0.80
C LYS A 299 13.57 27.91 -1.50
N GLU A 300 12.79 26.83 -1.49
CA GLU A 300 11.46 26.73 -2.12
C GLU A 300 10.29 26.94 -1.15
N ALA A 301 10.51 26.85 0.17
CA ALA A 301 9.54 27.29 1.14
C ALA A 301 9.44 28.82 1.08
N PRO A 302 8.32 29.42 0.61
CA PRO A 302 7.99 30.73 1.15
C PRO A 302 7.96 30.56 2.68
N PRO A 303 8.51 31.51 3.46
CA PRO A 303 8.32 31.48 4.90
C PRO A 303 6.82 31.28 5.17
N PRO A 304 6.40 30.61 6.27
CA PRO A 304 5.00 30.59 6.66
C PRO A 304 4.60 31.99 7.12
N THR A 305 4.54 32.95 6.20
CA THR A 305 3.89 34.22 6.39
C THR A 305 2.42 33.90 6.29
N LEU A 306 1.79 33.69 7.45
CA LEU A 306 0.36 33.70 7.56
C LEU A 306 -0.13 35.01 6.93
N GLU A 307 -0.67 34.97 5.71
CA GLU A 307 -1.02 36.19 4.99
C GLU A 307 -2.21 36.88 5.66
N PHE A 308 -2.34 38.19 5.47
CA PHE A 308 -3.40 39.00 6.06
C PHE A 308 -4.81 38.41 5.87
N ALA A 309 -5.10 37.90 4.67
CA ALA A 309 -6.39 37.27 4.36
C ALA A 309 -6.62 35.95 5.12
N GLU A 310 -5.56 35.18 5.35
CA GLU A 310 -5.61 33.89 6.04
C GLU A 310 -5.75 34.09 7.56
N LEU A 311 -5.01 35.02 8.16
CA LEU A 311 -5.13 35.36 9.58
C LEU A 311 -6.55 35.84 9.92
N ILE A 312 -7.12 36.75 9.12
CA ILE A 312 -8.49 37.26 9.32
C ILE A 312 -9.53 36.15 9.20
N ARG A 313 -9.34 35.21 8.26
CA ARG A 313 -10.21 34.05 8.09
C ARG A 313 -10.14 33.10 9.28
N LEU A 314 -8.94 32.79 9.77
CA LEU A 314 -8.73 31.85 10.87
C LEU A 314 -9.26 32.38 12.20
N VAL A 315 -9.15 33.69 12.44
CA VAL A 315 -9.71 34.35 13.63
C VAL A 315 -11.22 34.58 13.52
N GLY A 316 -11.78 34.44 12.31
CA GLY A 316 -13.23 34.54 12.08
C GLY A 316 -13.75 35.97 12.00
N ILE A 317 -12.88 36.96 11.74
CA ILE A 317 -13.25 38.38 11.67
C ILE A 317 -14.12 38.66 10.44
N VAL A 318 -13.78 38.06 9.29
CA VAL A 318 -14.53 38.22 8.03
C VAL A 318 -14.97 36.84 7.52
N PRO A 319 -16.27 36.61 7.29
CA PRO A 319 -16.78 35.37 6.69
C PRO A 319 -16.20 35.09 5.29
N GLY A 320 -15.98 33.82 4.95
CA GLY A 320 -15.32 33.42 3.69
C GLY A 320 -16.02 33.90 2.41
N LYS A 321 -17.36 34.08 2.42
CA LYS A 321 -18.11 34.65 1.28
C LYS A 321 -17.76 36.12 1.02
N GLU A 322 -17.66 36.92 2.09
CA GLU A 322 -17.34 38.35 2.01
C GLU A 322 -15.86 38.57 1.67
N MET A 323 -14.97 37.71 2.19
CA MET A 323 -13.55 37.71 1.84
C MET A 323 -13.33 37.45 0.34
N THR A 324 -14.08 36.53 -0.25
CA THR A 324 -13.99 36.23 -1.70
C THR A 324 -14.40 37.44 -2.55
N ILE A 325 -15.46 38.15 -2.15
CA ILE A 325 -15.93 39.37 -2.82
C ILE A 325 -14.92 40.52 -2.66
N ALA A 326 -14.35 40.69 -1.46
CA ALA A 326 -13.35 41.71 -1.19
C ALA A 326 -12.05 41.50 -1.98
N ARG A 327 -11.61 40.24 -2.16
CA ARG A 327 -10.46 39.91 -3.01
C ARG A 327 -10.71 40.22 -4.47
N ALA A 328 -11.88 39.87 -5.01
CA ALA A 328 -12.25 40.20 -6.37
C ALA A 328 -12.27 41.72 -6.62
N LEU A 329 -12.75 42.50 -5.64
CA LEU A 329 -12.73 43.96 -5.67
C LEU A 329 -11.33 44.55 -5.55
N SER A 330 -10.47 43.98 -4.70
CA SER A 330 -9.07 44.41 -4.59
C SER A 330 -8.32 44.22 -5.92
N HIS A 331 -8.53 43.08 -6.59
CA HIS A 331 -7.95 42.83 -7.91
C HIS A 331 -8.51 43.74 -9.01
N SER A 332 -9.80 44.06 -9.01
CA SER A 332 -10.41 44.89 -10.06
C SER A 332 -10.19 46.39 -9.87
N THR A 333 -10.02 46.86 -8.63
CA THR A 333 -9.81 48.29 -8.31
C THR A 333 -8.34 48.65 -8.11
N GLY A 334 -7.45 47.66 -7.96
CA GLY A 334 -6.04 47.88 -7.65
C GLY A 334 -5.78 48.36 -6.22
N ASN A 335 -6.81 48.52 -5.39
CA ASN A 335 -6.67 48.94 -4.00
C ASN A 335 -6.25 47.77 -3.10
N PRO A 336 -5.35 47.97 -2.12
CA PRO A 336 -4.95 46.94 -1.17
C PRO A 336 -6.15 46.34 -0.42
N LEU A 337 -6.16 45.01 -0.27
CA LEU A 337 -7.25 44.27 0.40
C LEU A 337 -7.65 44.86 1.77
N PRO A 338 -6.71 45.28 2.65
CA PRO A 338 -7.08 45.91 3.92
C PRO A 338 -7.91 47.19 3.77
N GLN A 339 -7.60 48.01 2.76
CA GLN A 339 -8.34 49.24 2.47
C GLN A 339 -9.72 48.94 1.89
N VAL A 340 -9.83 47.89 1.06
CA VAL A 340 -11.13 47.43 0.54
C VAL A 340 -12.03 46.96 1.67
N LEU A 341 -11.50 46.17 2.61
CA LEU A 341 -12.27 45.71 3.78
C LEU A 341 -12.71 46.87 4.69
N LEU A 342 -11.85 47.87 4.92
CA LEU A 342 -12.24 49.11 5.62
C LEU A 342 -13.34 49.88 4.89
N SER A 343 -13.22 50.04 3.57
CA SER A 343 -14.18 50.81 2.76
C SER A 343 -15.56 50.16 2.71
N LYS A 344 -15.62 48.83 2.89
CA LYS A 344 -16.85 48.04 2.96
C LYS A 344 -17.40 47.89 4.38
N ASN A 345 -16.80 48.53 5.38
CA ASN A 345 -17.14 48.36 6.80
C ASN A 345 -17.12 46.89 7.29
N LEU A 346 -16.29 46.06 6.66
CA LEU A 346 -16.11 44.65 7.08
C LEU A 346 -15.10 44.52 8.23
N ILE A 347 -14.20 45.49 8.36
CA ILE A 347 -13.30 45.65 9.51
C ILE A 347 -13.28 47.13 9.90
N ASP A 348 -12.96 47.43 11.16
CA ASP A 348 -12.73 48.78 11.68
C ASP A 348 -11.23 49.10 11.79
N LYS A 349 -10.88 50.39 11.91
CA LYS A 349 -9.48 50.86 12.00
C LYS A 349 -8.70 50.21 13.15
N PRO A 350 -9.27 50.03 14.36
CA PRO A 350 -8.59 49.30 15.43
C PRO A 350 -8.26 47.85 15.08
N THR A 351 -9.19 47.12 14.43
CA THR A 351 -8.95 45.73 14.04
C THR A 351 -7.88 45.61 12.98
N LEU A 352 -7.86 46.55 12.02
CA LEU A 352 -6.78 46.59 11.04
C LEU A 352 -5.41 46.76 11.71
N ALA A 353 -5.27 47.73 12.62
CA ALA A 353 -4.02 47.98 13.32
C ALA A 353 -3.54 46.78 14.15
N ALA A 354 -4.47 46.07 14.81
CA ALA A 354 -4.14 44.85 15.57
C ALA A 354 -3.67 43.71 14.65
N VAL A 355 -4.33 43.52 13.49
CA VAL A 355 -3.94 42.50 12.50
C VAL A 355 -2.55 42.83 11.92
N GLU A 356 -2.30 44.06 11.51
CA GLU A 356 -1.02 44.50 10.96
C GLU A 356 0.12 44.30 11.96
N ARG A 357 -0.10 44.67 13.23
CA ARG A 357 0.89 44.46 14.31
C ARG A 357 1.16 42.98 14.57
N THR A 358 0.13 42.14 14.51
CA THR A 358 0.27 40.68 14.66
C THR A 358 1.12 40.10 13.53
N LEU A 359 0.88 40.53 12.29
CA LEU A 359 1.65 40.10 11.11
C LEU A 359 3.10 40.57 11.15
N GLU A 360 3.35 41.78 11.64
CA GLU A 360 4.70 42.31 11.86
C GLU A 360 5.48 41.43 12.84
N MET A 361 4.89 41.06 13.98
CA MET A 361 5.54 40.19 14.96
C MET A 361 5.72 38.75 14.48
N LEU A 362 4.83 38.26 13.61
CA LEU A 362 4.98 36.98 12.90
C LEU A 362 6.16 37.04 11.91
N GLY A 363 6.29 38.14 11.17
CA GLY A 363 7.42 38.39 10.25
C GLY A 363 8.76 38.51 10.97
N GLU A 364 8.76 39.10 12.17
CA GLU A 364 9.94 39.20 13.05
C GLU A 364 10.25 37.92 13.84
N GLN A 365 9.46 36.84 13.67
CA GLN A 365 9.57 35.57 14.40
C GLN A 365 9.46 35.71 15.94
N LYS A 366 8.82 36.76 16.44
CA LYS A 366 8.59 36.98 17.88
C LYS A 366 7.38 36.21 18.42
N MET A 367 6.52 35.69 17.55
CA MET A 367 5.36 34.87 17.91
C MET A 367 5.08 33.79 16.86
N SER A 368 4.53 32.65 17.30
CA SER A 368 4.05 31.59 16.41
C SER A 368 2.68 31.93 15.79
N ALA A 369 2.30 31.23 14.71
CA ALA A 369 0.97 31.40 14.08
C ALA A 369 -0.19 31.10 15.05
N GLU A 370 -0.02 30.14 15.96
CA GLU A 370 -1.02 29.80 16.99
C GLU A 370 -1.14 30.91 18.04
N GLN A 371 -0.01 31.48 18.46
CA GLN A 371 0.03 32.63 19.38
C GLN A 371 -0.61 33.87 18.75
N ALA A 372 -0.36 34.11 17.46
CA ALA A 372 -0.96 35.19 16.69
C ALA A 372 -2.50 35.08 16.62
N ILE A 373 -3.02 33.89 16.31
CA ILE A 373 -4.47 33.63 16.28
C ILE A 373 -5.07 33.83 17.67
N PHE A 374 -4.43 33.31 18.71
CA PHE A 374 -4.89 33.43 20.09
C PHE A 374 -4.88 34.88 20.59
N ALA A 375 -3.79 35.61 20.35
CA ALA A 375 -3.65 37.02 20.70
C ALA A 375 -4.76 37.86 20.05
N LEU A 376 -4.93 37.71 18.73
CA LEU A 376 -5.90 38.50 17.98
C LEU A 376 -7.34 38.14 18.36
N HIS A 377 -7.63 36.85 18.55
CA HIS A 377 -8.93 36.40 19.05
C HIS A 377 -9.22 36.98 20.44
N SER A 378 -8.28 36.87 21.39
CA SER A 378 -8.46 37.38 22.76
C SER A 378 -8.70 38.89 22.78
N TRP A 379 -7.95 39.65 21.97
CA TRP A 379 -8.13 41.09 21.86
C TRP A 379 -9.48 41.50 21.25
N LEU A 380 -10.05 40.73 20.33
CA LEU A 380 -11.38 41.02 19.77
C LEU A 380 -12.49 40.99 20.85
N TRP A 381 -12.32 40.15 21.87
CA TRP A 381 -13.27 40.03 22.98
C TRP A 381 -13.07 41.10 24.06
N THR A 382 -11.82 41.44 24.39
CA THR A 382 -11.54 42.43 25.43
C THR A 382 -11.70 43.86 24.91
N ARG A 383 -11.27 44.10 23.66
CA ARG A 383 -11.06 45.43 23.05
C ARG A 383 -10.12 46.31 23.90
N GLY A 384 -9.52 47.35 23.30
CA GLY A 384 -8.50 48.19 23.96
C GLY A 384 -7.17 48.22 23.21
N ASP A 385 -6.06 48.56 23.88
CA ASP A 385 -4.73 48.58 23.26
C ASP A 385 -4.20 47.15 23.09
N PHE A 386 -3.92 46.79 21.84
CA PHE A 386 -3.36 45.47 21.49
C PHE A 386 -1.99 45.24 22.13
N ASN A 387 -1.17 46.27 22.28
CA ASN A 387 0.17 46.13 22.88
C ASN A 387 0.11 45.87 24.39
N GLU A 388 -0.88 46.42 25.10
CA GLU A 388 -1.08 46.12 26.52
C GLU A 388 -1.56 44.69 26.73
N MET A 389 -2.40 44.17 25.83
CA MET A 389 -2.85 42.78 25.81
C MET A 389 -1.68 41.82 25.54
N LEU A 390 -0.81 42.14 24.58
CA LEU A 390 0.39 41.34 24.33
C LEU A 390 1.32 41.29 25.55
N LYS A 391 1.53 42.44 26.22
CA LYS A 391 2.31 42.51 27.47
C LYS A 391 1.70 41.67 28.59
N SER A 392 0.38 41.65 28.75
CA SER A 392 -0.28 40.85 29.78
C SER A 392 -0.19 39.34 29.53
N LEU A 393 -0.04 38.93 28.27
CA LEU A 393 0.26 37.56 27.86
C LEU A 393 1.75 37.21 27.92
N GLY A 394 2.62 38.17 28.28
CA GLY A 394 4.07 37.98 28.33
C GLY A 394 4.74 37.91 26.96
N TRP A 395 4.10 38.45 25.92
CA TRP A 395 4.59 38.48 24.54
C TRP A 395 4.96 39.92 24.18
N THR A 396 6.26 40.22 24.05
CA THR A 396 6.79 41.57 23.81
C THR A 396 7.63 41.67 22.56
#